data_AF-A0A084SRP8-F1
#
_entry.id   AF-A0A084SRP8-F1
#
_cell.length_a   1.000
_cell.length_b   1.000
_cell.length_c   1.000
_cell.angle_alpha   90.00
_cell.angle_beta   90.00
_cell.angle_gamma   90.00
#
_symmetry.space_group_name_H-M   'P 1'
#
loop_
_entity.id
_entity.type
_entity.pdbx_description
1 polymer ?
#
loop_
_entity_poly.entity_id
_entity_poly.type
_entity_poly.pdbx_seq_one_letter_code
_entity_poly.pdbx_strand_id
1 'polypeptide(L)'
;MVNAKRSRGGIAPRERLRGRDIRVKSQFRIETDDFLISKRQIIHGACGVVPKELSGSIVSNEYVSLRPKSSLNIDYLRHLSFTSYFQACVSLLEPEDVRATFDQAFRAFSESLDMLLPDPRALPYVDDLRWLGKIRAAARARFRDRSLDLGDCGAKVRQLIEESVTAEGIQILVKEVSLFGREFEEKLEALKTPEARASEMEHALRHEIHVRLEETPAFYTSLRERLEQIIADRKLQRIDDARQLELLQGLRAEARDEQGAAQKIGLSEFAFAIYGVLEEGPLPQAGEPDIVYDESRKELASIIQEAIDPSTDIIDWATKEDVQREMRQSIKKRLRAARFGDPAKVEAATARIMDLARARRKR
;
A
#
# COMPACT_ATOMS: atom_id res chain seq x y z
N MET A 1 -33.08 -6.15 -14.27
CA MET A 1 -31.62 -6.00 -14.51
C MET A 1 -30.88 -6.98 -13.63
N VAL A 2 -29.68 -7.38 -14.02
CA VAL A 2 -28.82 -8.25 -13.21
C VAL A 2 -27.48 -7.58 -12.89
N ASN A 3 -26.78 -8.10 -11.88
CA ASN A 3 -25.41 -7.77 -11.57
C ASN A 3 -24.58 -9.05 -11.34
N ALA A 4 -23.27 -8.95 -11.55
CA ALA A 4 -22.35 -9.99 -11.09
C ALA A 4 -21.92 -9.66 -9.66
N LYS A 5 -22.08 -10.61 -8.74
CA LYS A 5 -21.69 -10.44 -7.33
C LYS A 5 -20.18 -10.61 -7.17
N ARG A 6 -19.59 -9.74 -6.35
CA ARG A 6 -18.21 -9.90 -5.86
C ARG A 6 -18.06 -11.20 -5.06
N SER A 7 -16.82 -11.59 -4.79
CA SER A 7 -16.44 -12.81 -4.07
C SER A 7 -17.02 -14.08 -4.70
N ARG A 8 -17.12 -14.10 -6.05
CA ARG A 8 -17.62 -15.26 -6.80
C ARG A 8 -19.08 -15.59 -6.47
N GLY A 9 -19.92 -14.59 -6.24
CA GLY A 9 -21.33 -14.80 -5.87
C GLY A 9 -22.27 -15.09 -7.06
N GLY A 10 -21.73 -15.25 -8.26
CA GLY A 10 -22.49 -15.50 -9.49
C GLY A 10 -23.32 -14.31 -9.97
N ILE A 11 -24.27 -14.57 -10.87
CA ILE A 11 -25.17 -13.56 -11.43
C ILE A 11 -26.45 -13.50 -10.59
N ALA A 12 -26.81 -12.30 -10.13
CA ALA A 12 -27.95 -12.08 -9.26
C ALA A 12 -28.89 -11.02 -9.83
N PRO A 13 -30.19 -11.08 -9.47
CA PRO A 13 -31.12 -10.00 -9.77
C PRO A 13 -30.70 -8.74 -9.00
N ARG A 14 -30.72 -7.60 -9.69
CA ARG A 14 -30.45 -6.29 -9.10
C ARG A 14 -31.74 -5.56 -8.78
N GLU A 15 -32.44 -5.10 -9.81
CA GLU A 15 -33.63 -4.26 -9.71
C GLU A 15 -34.56 -4.53 -10.91
N ARG A 16 -35.88 -4.41 -10.72
CA ARG A 16 -36.88 -4.46 -11.80
C ARG A 16 -37.41 -3.05 -12.02
N LEU A 17 -37.00 -2.43 -13.13
CA LEU A 17 -37.35 -1.05 -13.49
C LEU A 17 -38.12 -1.05 -14.81
N ARG A 18 -38.97 -0.04 -15.04
CA ARG A 18 -39.48 0.22 -16.40
C ARG A 18 -38.34 0.80 -17.24
N GLY A 19 -38.33 0.55 -18.55
CA GLY A 19 -37.22 0.99 -19.41
C GLY A 19 -36.90 2.49 -19.31
N ARG A 20 -37.93 3.33 -19.09
CA ARG A 20 -37.80 4.78 -18.89
C ARG A 20 -37.06 5.19 -17.60
N ASP A 21 -36.99 4.30 -16.61
CA ASP A 21 -36.41 4.58 -15.29
C ASP A 21 -34.94 4.11 -15.20
N ILE A 22 -34.40 3.49 -16.27
CA ILE A 22 -33.02 3.00 -16.32
C ILE A 22 -32.09 4.12 -16.78
N ARG A 23 -31.18 4.57 -15.90
CA ARG A 23 -30.28 5.72 -16.11
C ARG A 23 -29.18 5.53 -17.17
N VAL A 24 -28.93 4.29 -17.60
CA VAL A 24 -27.86 3.94 -18.56
C VAL A 24 -28.42 3.79 -19.97
N LYS A 25 -27.84 4.53 -20.92
CA LYS A 25 -28.30 4.62 -22.32
C LYS A 25 -28.01 3.37 -23.15
N SER A 26 -27.00 2.57 -22.79
CA SER A 26 -26.59 1.38 -23.53
C SER A 26 -26.81 0.12 -22.69
N GLN A 27 -27.61 -0.80 -23.23
CA GLN A 27 -28.15 -1.96 -22.55
C GLN A 27 -28.10 -3.16 -23.50
N PHE A 28 -27.79 -4.34 -22.95
CA PHE A 28 -27.76 -5.59 -23.70
C PHE A 28 -28.62 -6.62 -22.99
N ARG A 29 -29.36 -7.41 -23.78
CA ARG A 29 -30.10 -8.57 -23.28
C ARG A 29 -29.14 -9.75 -23.16
N ILE A 30 -29.31 -10.52 -22.09
CA ILE A 30 -28.53 -11.71 -21.79
C ILE A 30 -29.44 -12.93 -21.86
N GLU A 31 -28.89 -14.07 -22.24
CA GLU A 31 -29.60 -15.35 -22.26
C GLU A 31 -28.99 -16.33 -21.27
N THR A 32 -29.72 -17.41 -21.00
CA THR A 32 -29.21 -18.55 -20.22
C THR A 32 -27.90 -19.04 -20.83
N ASP A 33 -26.95 -19.41 -19.96
CA ASP A 33 -25.62 -19.88 -20.33
C ASP A 33 -24.68 -18.85 -20.98
N ASP A 34 -25.11 -17.60 -21.13
CA ASP A 34 -24.15 -16.51 -21.37
C ASP A 34 -23.22 -16.38 -20.15
N PHE A 35 -21.92 -16.15 -20.38
CA PHE A 35 -20.96 -15.86 -19.32
C PHE A 35 -20.77 -14.34 -19.20
N LEU A 36 -21.15 -13.79 -18.05
CA LEU A 36 -21.07 -12.35 -17.78
C LEU A 36 -19.84 -12.00 -16.98
N ILE A 37 -19.16 -10.93 -17.40
CA ILE A 37 -17.97 -10.38 -16.75
C ILE A 37 -18.21 -8.89 -16.47
N SER A 38 -18.11 -8.48 -15.22
CA SER A 38 -18.09 -7.05 -14.89
C SER A 38 -16.75 -6.43 -15.28
N LYS A 39 -16.76 -5.41 -16.17
CA LYS A 39 -15.53 -4.69 -16.56
C LYS A 39 -14.85 -3.98 -15.40
N ARG A 40 -15.62 -3.59 -14.37
CA ARG A 40 -15.12 -2.82 -13.21
C ARG A 40 -14.73 -3.68 -12.02
N GLN A 41 -15.26 -4.90 -11.92
CA GLN A 41 -15.21 -5.68 -10.67
C GLN A 41 -14.76 -7.13 -10.85
N ILE A 42 -14.29 -7.51 -12.05
CA ILE A 42 -13.76 -8.85 -12.31
C ILE A 42 -12.63 -9.23 -11.33
N ILE A 43 -11.82 -8.27 -10.89
CA ILE A 43 -10.77 -8.46 -9.88
C ILE A 43 -11.30 -8.96 -8.52
N HIS A 44 -12.57 -8.67 -8.21
CA HIS A 44 -13.25 -9.17 -7.03
C HIS A 44 -14.07 -10.41 -7.34
N GLY A 45 -13.84 -11.09 -8.46
CA GLY A 45 -14.58 -12.27 -8.90
C GLY A 45 -16.01 -11.98 -9.33
N ALA A 46 -16.30 -10.76 -9.79
CA ALA A 46 -17.63 -10.39 -10.29
C ALA A 46 -17.84 -10.87 -11.74
N CYS A 47 -17.94 -12.19 -11.89
CA CYS A 47 -18.34 -12.88 -13.12
C CYS A 47 -19.20 -14.10 -12.79
N GLY A 48 -19.83 -14.68 -13.81
CA GLY A 48 -20.60 -15.90 -13.64
C GLY A 48 -21.45 -16.25 -14.86
N VAL A 49 -21.94 -17.48 -14.88
CA VAL A 49 -22.89 -17.96 -15.89
C VAL A 49 -24.29 -17.45 -15.55
N VAL A 50 -25.02 -16.99 -16.56
CA VAL A 50 -26.41 -16.55 -16.42
C VAL A 50 -27.30 -17.75 -16.18
N PRO A 51 -27.98 -17.83 -15.03
CA PRO A 51 -28.86 -18.94 -14.73
C PRO A 51 -30.20 -18.79 -15.47
N LYS A 52 -30.93 -19.89 -15.64
CA LYS A 52 -32.14 -19.96 -16.48
C LYS A 52 -33.22 -18.97 -16.04
N GLU A 53 -33.31 -18.69 -14.74
CA GLU A 53 -34.29 -17.78 -14.14
C GLU A 53 -34.02 -16.32 -14.50
N LEU A 54 -32.80 -16.01 -14.96
CA LEU A 54 -32.37 -14.67 -15.34
C LEU A 54 -32.24 -14.48 -16.86
N SER A 55 -32.60 -15.48 -17.68
CA SER A 55 -32.66 -15.36 -19.14
C SER A 55 -33.57 -14.20 -19.56
N GLY A 56 -33.18 -13.47 -20.61
CA GLY A 56 -33.91 -12.31 -21.11
C GLY A 56 -33.74 -11.04 -20.27
N SER A 57 -32.96 -11.10 -19.18
CA SER A 57 -32.62 -9.93 -18.36
C SER A 57 -31.74 -8.93 -19.11
N ILE A 58 -31.56 -7.75 -18.52
CA ILE A 58 -30.77 -6.66 -19.11
C ILE A 58 -29.57 -6.33 -18.22
N VAL A 59 -28.42 -6.12 -18.86
CA VAL A 59 -27.19 -5.56 -18.28
C VAL A 59 -26.79 -4.28 -18.99
N SER A 60 -26.04 -3.41 -18.31
CA SER A 60 -25.46 -2.22 -18.92
C SER A 60 -24.19 -2.56 -19.73
N ASN A 61 -23.71 -1.60 -20.50
CA ASN A 61 -22.42 -1.64 -21.22
C ASN A 61 -21.16 -1.81 -20.35
N GLU A 62 -21.31 -1.75 -19.03
CA GLU A 62 -20.26 -2.04 -18.05
C GLU A 62 -20.00 -3.54 -17.86
N TYR A 63 -20.79 -4.39 -18.53
CA TYR A 63 -20.61 -5.82 -18.57
C TYR A 63 -20.15 -6.27 -19.96
N VAL A 64 -19.32 -7.30 -20.00
CA VAL A 64 -19.09 -8.11 -21.20
C VAL A 64 -19.95 -9.36 -21.07
N SER A 65 -20.74 -9.66 -22.10
CA SER A 65 -21.45 -10.93 -22.22
C SER A 65 -20.76 -11.78 -23.27
N LEU A 66 -20.39 -13.00 -22.91
CA LEU A 66 -19.78 -13.98 -23.79
C LEU A 66 -20.77 -15.11 -24.00
N ARG A 67 -21.21 -15.32 -25.24
CA ARG A 67 -22.02 -16.47 -25.61
C ARG A 67 -21.10 -17.62 -26.01
N PRO A 68 -21.07 -18.74 -25.26
CA PRO A 68 -20.22 -19.87 -25.59
C PRO A 68 -20.65 -20.48 -26.93
N LYS A 69 -19.68 -20.84 -27.78
CA LYS A 69 -19.93 -21.75 -28.92
C LYS A 69 -19.78 -23.20 -28.45
N SER A 70 -20.25 -24.15 -29.25
CA SER A 70 -20.18 -25.59 -28.94
C SER A 70 -18.77 -26.13 -28.64
N SER A 71 -17.72 -25.42 -29.03
CA SER A 71 -16.32 -25.74 -28.73
C SER A 71 -15.84 -25.30 -27.33
N LEU A 72 -16.62 -24.51 -26.58
CA LEU A 72 -16.26 -24.00 -25.26
C LEU A 72 -17.23 -24.55 -24.21
N ASN A 73 -16.71 -25.40 -23.33
CA ASN A 73 -17.51 -26.02 -22.27
C ASN A 73 -17.90 -24.97 -21.21
N ILE A 74 -19.19 -24.65 -21.11
CA ILE A 74 -19.70 -23.66 -20.16
C ILE A 74 -19.60 -24.13 -18.70
N ASP A 75 -19.65 -25.43 -18.46
CA ASP A 75 -19.47 -26.02 -17.13
C ASP A 75 -18.04 -25.80 -16.64
N TYR A 76 -17.04 -25.84 -17.53
CA TYR A 76 -15.66 -25.47 -17.20
C TYR A 76 -15.56 -24.01 -16.74
N LEU A 77 -16.16 -23.05 -17.46
CA LEU A 77 -16.18 -21.64 -17.07
C LEU A 77 -16.96 -21.41 -15.78
N ARG A 78 -18.04 -22.17 -15.57
CA ARG A 78 -18.79 -22.19 -14.32
C ARG A 78 -17.85 -22.59 -13.18
N HIS A 79 -17.20 -23.75 -13.26
CA HIS A 79 -16.27 -24.21 -12.23
C HIS A 79 -15.10 -23.26 -12.02
N LEU A 80 -14.46 -22.75 -13.09
CA LEU A 80 -13.37 -21.79 -13.03
C LEU A 80 -13.74 -20.54 -12.22
N SER A 81 -14.95 -19.99 -12.44
CA SER A 81 -15.43 -18.80 -11.73
C SER A 81 -15.58 -18.97 -10.21
N PHE A 82 -15.61 -20.22 -9.70
CA PHE A 82 -15.74 -20.55 -8.28
C PHE A 82 -14.45 -21.13 -7.65
N THR A 83 -13.35 -21.29 -8.39
CA THR A 83 -12.13 -21.95 -7.86
C THR A 83 -11.25 -21.04 -6.99
N SER A 84 -10.64 -21.65 -5.97
CA SER A 84 -9.73 -21.07 -4.96
C SER A 84 -8.25 -21.07 -5.36
N TYR A 85 -7.90 -21.67 -6.50
CA TYR A 85 -6.53 -22.04 -6.90
C TYR A 85 -5.55 -20.85 -7.01
N PHE A 86 -5.96 -19.75 -7.64
CA PHE A 86 -5.10 -18.56 -7.79
C PHE A 86 -4.78 -17.88 -6.45
N GLN A 87 -5.75 -17.80 -5.53
CA GLN A 87 -5.54 -17.20 -4.21
C GLN A 87 -4.76 -18.14 -3.28
N ALA A 88 -4.90 -19.46 -3.43
CA ALA A 88 -4.09 -20.43 -2.71
C ALA A 88 -2.60 -20.29 -3.08
N CYS A 89 -2.27 -20.18 -4.38
CA CYS A 89 -0.87 -19.98 -4.81
C CYS A 89 -0.28 -18.67 -4.30
N VAL A 90 -1.04 -17.57 -4.31
CA VAL A 90 -0.56 -16.29 -3.76
C VAL A 90 -0.47 -16.32 -2.23
N SER A 91 -1.34 -17.05 -1.53
CA SER A 91 -1.30 -17.19 -0.06
C SER A 91 -0.15 -18.11 0.40
N LEU A 92 0.27 -19.08 -0.40
CA LEU A 92 1.47 -19.88 -0.14
C LEU A 92 2.76 -19.04 -0.15
N LEU A 93 2.72 -17.88 -0.81
CA LEU A 93 3.81 -16.90 -0.86
C LEU A 93 3.74 -15.88 0.30
N GLU A 94 3.02 -16.17 1.37
CA GLU A 94 2.95 -15.31 2.56
C GLU A 94 4.22 -15.34 3.45
N PRO A 95 4.93 -16.47 3.61
CA PRO A 95 6.24 -16.49 4.25
C PRO A 95 7.34 -15.86 3.37
N GLU A 96 8.24 -15.07 3.98
CA GLU A 96 9.29 -14.34 3.25
C GLU A 96 10.36 -15.25 2.62
N ASP A 97 10.72 -16.34 3.29
CA ASP A 97 11.62 -17.38 2.81
C ASP A 97 11.06 -18.13 1.58
N VAL A 98 9.76 -18.43 1.61
CA VAL A 98 9.05 -19.05 0.49
C VAL A 98 8.94 -18.08 -0.69
N ARG A 99 8.71 -16.78 -0.45
CA ARG A 99 8.76 -15.75 -1.50
C ARG A 99 10.12 -15.63 -2.15
N ALA A 100 11.18 -15.55 -1.36
CA ALA A 100 12.54 -15.42 -1.87
C ALA A 100 12.93 -16.64 -2.73
N THR A 101 12.57 -17.85 -2.26
CA THR A 101 12.82 -19.10 -2.99
C THR A 101 12.04 -19.13 -4.31
N PHE A 102 10.77 -18.72 -4.30
CA PHE A 102 9.94 -18.62 -5.49
C PHE A 102 10.51 -17.60 -6.50
N ASP A 103 10.91 -16.42 -6.03
CA ASP A 103 11.48 -15.38 -6.89
C ASP A 103 12.79 -15.83 -7.54
N GLN A 104 13.67 -16.47 -6.78
CA GLN A 104 14.94 -17.02 -7.28
C GLN A 104 14.70 -18.11 -8.35
N ALA A 105 13.77 -19.04 -8.10
CA ALA A 105 13.42 -20.08 -9.06
C ALA A 105 12.76 -19.51 -10.31
N PHE A 106 11.88 -18.51 -10.16
CA PHE A 106 11.25 -17.81 -11.27
C PHE A 106 12.29 -17.10 -12.16
N ARG A 107 13.29 -16.45 -11.56
CA ARG A 107 14.40 -15.81 -12.28
C ARG A 107 15.21 -16.83 -13.09
N ALA A 108 15.64 -17.92 -12.47
CA ALA A 108 16.42 -18.97 -13.14
C ALA A 108 15.64 -19.60 -14.32
N PHE A 109 14.34 -19.82 -14.15
CA PHE A 109 13.46 -20.30 -15.20
C PHE A 109 13.30 -19.29 -16.34
N SER A 110 13.07 -18.02 -16.01
CA SER A 110 12.97 -16.90 -16.96
C SER A 110 14.23 -16.75 -17.82
N GLU A 111 15.41 -16.78 -17.19
CA GLU A 111 16.71 -16.71 -17.88
C GLU A 111 16.94 -17.91 -18.81
N SER A 112 16.64 -19.12 -18.32
CA SER A 112 16.77 -20.35 -19.12
C SER A 112 15.84 -20.32 -20.35
N LEU A 113 14.62 -19.80 -20.18
CA LEU A 113 13.65 -19.70 -21.26
C LEU A 113 14.02 -18.60 -22.27
N ASP A 114 14.55 -17.47 -21.82
CA ASP A 114 15.05 -16.39 -22.68
C ASP A 114 16.21 -16.88 -23.57
N MET A 115 17.14 -17.66 -23.00
CA MET A 115 18.26 -18.25 -23.73
C MET A 115 17.83 -19.22 -24.83
N LEU A 116 16.73 -19.95 -24.61
CA LEU A 116 16.24 -20.95 -25.55
C LEU A 116 15.30 -20.36 -26.62
N LEU A 117 14.67 -19.21 -26.36
CA LEU A 117 13.76 -18.60 -27.35
C LEU A 117 14.55 -18.00 -28.52
N PRO A 118 14.17 -18.30 -29.78
CA PRO A 118 12.85 -18.75 -30.22
C PRO A 118 12.73 -20.25 -30.56
N ASP A 119 13.55 -21.15 -30.00
CA ASP A 119 13.48 -22.60 -30.30
C ASP A 119 12.05 -23.14 -30.09
N PRO A 120 11.47 -23.87 -31.06
CA PRO A 120 10.13 -24.44 -30.96
C PRO A 120 9.91 -25.33 -29.73
N ARG A 121 10.96 -25.96 -29.20
CA ARG A 121 10.91 -26.80 -27.99
C ARG A 121 10.71 -26.00 -26.71
N ALA A 122 11.03 -24.70 -26.73
CA ALA A 122 10.84 -23.79 -25.61
C ALA A 122 9.43 -23.15 -25.58
N LEU A 123 8.73 -23.12 -26.71
CA LEU A 123 7.39 -22.51 -26.84
C LEU A 123 6.33 -23.06 -25.87
N PRO A 124 6.27 -24.37 -25.55
CA PRO A 124 5.28 -24.90 -24.59
C PRO A 124 5.39 -24.28 -23.19
N TYR A 125 6.57 -23.82 -22.79
CA TYR A 125 6.84 -23.28 -21.45
C TYR A 125 6.53 -21.78 -21.31
N VAL A 126 6.17 -21.12 -22.42
CA VAL A 126 5.85 -19.67 -22.43
C VAL A 126 4.55 -19.40 -21.67
N ASP A 127 3.57 -20.30 -21.72
CA ASP A 127 2.31 -20.13 -21.00
C ASP A 127 2.49 -20.32 -19.48
N ASP A 128 3.39 -21.23 -19.08
CA ASP A 128 3.79 -21.40 -17.69
C ASP A 128 4.51 -20.15 -17.15
N LEU A 129 5.42 -19.58 -17.95
CA LEU A 129 6.11 -18.32 -17.62
C LEU A 129 5.12 -17.16 -17.40
N ARG A 130 4.14 -17.02 -18.30
CA ARG A 130 3.08 -16.00 -18.16
C ARG A 130 2.25 -16.22 -16.91
N TRP A 131 1.85 -17.46 -16.63
CA TRP A 131 1.07 -17.81 -15.46
C TRP A 131 1.83 -17.54 -14.14
N LEU A 132 3.08 -17.95 -14.05
CA LEU A 132 3.94 -17.69 -12.90
C LEU A 132 4.23 -16.19 -12.74
N GLY A 133 4.38 -15.47 -13.84
CA GLY A 133 4.51 -14.01 -13.84
C GLY A 133 3.29 -13.29 -13.25
N LYS A 134 2.08 -13.79 -13.50
CA LYS A 134 0.84 -13.27 -12.88
C LYS A 134 0.81 -13.53 -11.37
N ILE A 135 1.23 -14.71 -10.92
CA ILE A 135 1.33 -15.03 -9.49
C ILE A 135 2.35 -14.11 -8.81
N ARG A 136 3.52 -13.90 -9.44
CA ARG A 136 4.57 -12.99 -8.95
C ARG A 136 4.07 -11.54 -8.83
N ALA A 137 3.38 -11.03 -9.85
CA ALA A 137 2.80 -9.69 -9.83
C ALA A 137 1.70 -9.54 -8.75
N ALA A 138 0.87 -10.57 -8.57
CA ALA A 138 -0.16 -10.60 -7.53
C ALA A 138 0.43 -10.70 -6.11
N ALA A 139 1.49 -11.49 -5.92
CA ALA A 139 2.22 -11.58 -4.65
C ALA A 139 2.91 -10.25 -4.32
N ARG A 140 3.55 -9.60 -5.30
CA ARG A 140 4.10 -8.23 -5.15
C ARG A 140 3.03 -7.24 -4.69
N ALA A 141 1.86 -7.24 -5.33
CA ALA A 141 0.78 -6.33 -4.97
C ALA A 141 0.21 -6.62 -3.57
N ARG A 142 0.10 -7.90 -3.19
CA ARG A 142 -0.45 -8.35 -1.91
C ARG A 142 0.50 -8.10 -0.74
N PHE A 143 1.77 -8.47 -0.89
CA PHE A 143 2.77 -8.42 0.19
C PHE A 143 3.66 -7.18 0.16
N ARG A 144 3.51 -6.33 -0.88
CA ARG A 144 4.23 -5.05 -1.06
C ARG A 144 5.75 -5.20 -1.05
N ASP A 145 6.22 -6.34 -1.53
CA ASP A 145 7.64 -6.70 -1.57
C ASP A 145 8.31 -6.12 -2.83
N ARG A 146 9.25 -5.18 -2.63
CA ARG A 146 10.01 -4.53 -3.72
C ARG A 146 11.09 -5.43 -4.33
N SER A 147 11.47 -6.54 -3.69
CA SER A 147 12.45 -7.50 -4.23
C SER A 147 11.91 -8.28 -5.44
N LEU A 148 10.59 -8.33 -5.61
CA LEU A 148 9.88 -8.99 -6.71
C LEU A 148 9.78 -8.13 -7.98
N ASP A 149 10.69 -7.17 -8.19
CA ASP A 149 10.63 -6.27 -9.35
C ASP A 149 11.04 -6.99 -10.65
N LEU A 150 10.48 -6.52 -11.76
CA LEU A 150 10.71 -7.07 -13.11
C LEU A 150 12.02 -6.56 -13.74
N GLY A 151 12.82 -5.81 -12.98
CA GLY A 151 14.06 -5.16 -13.44
C GLY A 151 15.08 -6.12 -14.05
N ASP A 152 15.14 -7.35 -13.54
CA ASP A 152 16.20 -8.32 -13.86
C ASP A 152 15.81 -9.33 -14.95
N CYS A 153 14.61 -9.23 -15.54
CA CYS A 153 14.19 -10.13 -16.62
C CYS A 153 14.59 -9.58 -18.00
N GLY A 154 15.09 -10.45 -18.88
CA GLY A 154 15.41 -10.13 -20.27
C GLY A 154 14.23 -9.48 -21.02
N ALA A 155 14.52 -8.55 -21.93
CA ALA A 155 13.52 -7.68 -22.55
C ALA A 155 12.36 -8.44 -23.23
N LYS A 156 12.64 -9.61 -23.79
CA LYS A 156 11.66 -10.45 -24.49
C LYS A 156 10.70 -11.18 -23.54
N VAL A 157 11.24 -11.73 -22.45
CA VAL A 157 10.43 -12.34 -21.38
C VAL A 157 9.60 -11.28 -20.65
N ARG A 158 10.18 -10.12 -20.38
CA ARG A 158 9.47 -8.99 -19.78
C ARG A 158 8.26 -8.57 -20.63
N GLN A 159 8.46 -8.42 -21.94
CA GLN A 159 7.39 -8.10 -22.87
C GLN A 159 6.29 -9.18 -22.87
N LEU A 160 6.64 -10.47 -22.88
CA LEU A 160 5.65 -11.56 -22.83
C LEU A 160 4.81 -11.55 -21.54
N ILE A 161 5.44 -11.20 -20.41
CA ILE A 161 4.76 -11.07 -19.12
C ILE A 161 3.87 -9.83 -19.10
N GLU A 162 4.39 -8.65 -19.47
CA GLU A 162 3.65 -7.39 -19.54
C GLU A 162 2.46 -7.49 -20.51
N GLU A 163 2.65 -8.08 -21.69
CA GLU A 163 1.58 -8.36 -22.66
C GLU A 163 0.51 -9.29 -22.08
N SER A 164 0.90 -10.33 -21.33
CA SER A 164 -0.06 -11.26 -20.71
C SER A 164 -0.83 -10.64 -19.53
N VAL A 165 -0.20 -9.71 -18.80
CA VAL A 165 -0.85 -8.93 -17.73
C VAL A 165 -1.82 -7.91 -18.32
N THR A 166 -1.44 -7.28 -19.43
CA THR A 166 -2.24 -6.23 -20.10
C THR A 166 -3.39 -6.80 -20.94
N ALA A 167 -3.18 -7.91 -21.65
CA ALA A 167 -4.14 -8.52 -22.58
C ALA A 167 -5.38 -9.14 -21.89
N GLU A 168 -5.25 -9.58 -20.64
CA GLU A 168 -6.37 -10.10 -19.83
C GLU A 168 -7.02 -9.02 -18.94
N GLY A 169 -6.66 -7.75 -19.13
CA GLY A 169 -7.27 -6.64 -18.40
C GLY A 169 -6.95 -6.65 -16.91
N ILE A 170 -5.80 -7.22 -16.51
CA ILE A 170 -5.26 -7.06 -15.16
C ILE A 170 -4.68 -5.65 -15.08
N GLN A 171 -5.56 -4.65 -15.07
CA GLN A 171 -5.22 -3.37 -14.49
C GLN A 171 -5.09 -3.63 -12.99
N ILE A 172 -3.86 -3.86 -12.54
CA ILE A 172 -3.50 -3.64 -11.13
C ILE A 172 -3.53 -2.14 -10.92
N LEU A 173 -4.74 -1.58 -10.93
CA LEU A 173 -5.03 -0.30 -10.33
C LEU A 173 -5.10 -0.60 -8.83
N VAL A 174 -3.92 -0.71 -8.20
CA VAL A 174 -3.81 -0.33 -6.79
C VAL A 174 -4.11 1.16 -6.79
N LYS A 175 -5.40 1.50 -6.74
CA LYS A 175 -5.79 2.84 -6.34
C LYS A 175 -5.31 2.90 -4.89
N GLU A 176 -4.22 3.64 -4.68
CA GLU A 176 -3.73 3.96 -3.35
C GLU A 176 -4.86 4.64 -2.60
N VAL A 177 -5.60 3.86 -1.82
CA VAL A 177 -6.64 4.43 -0.97
C VAL A 177 -5.87 5.04 0.19
N SER A 178 -5.67 6.36 0.12
CA SER A 178 -5.06 7.13 1.20
C SER A 178 -5.73 6.78 2.52
N LEU A 179 -4.94 6.49 3.56
CA LEU A 179 -5.42 6.22 4.92
C LEU A 179 -6.40 7.31 5.40
N PHE A 180 -6.21 8.55 4.94
CA PHE A 180 -7.01 9.71 5.34
C PHE A 180 -8.13 10.07 4.33
N GLY A 181 -8.25 9.30 3.25
CA GLY A 181 -9.25 9.52 2.21
C GLY A 181 -10.63 9.00 2.60
N ARG A 182 -11.67 9.66 2.09
CA ARG A 182 -13.09 9.24 2.25
C ARG A 182 -13.35 7.81 1.74
N GLU A 183 -12.65 7.41 0.67
CA GLU A 183 -12.73 6.06 0.10
C GLU A 183 -12.27 4.97 1.09
N PHE A 184 -11.35 5.29 2.02
CA PHE A 184 -10.90 4.37 3.07
C PHE A 184 -11.97 4.20 4.15
N GLU A 185 -12.67 5.28 4.51
CA GLU A 185 -13.75 5.23 5.50
C GLU A 185 -14.92 4.41 4.99
N GLU A 186 -15.33 4.63 3.73
CA GLU A 186 -16.37 3.82 3.07
C GLU A 186 -15.97 2.33 3.02
N LYS A 187 -14.68 2.03 2.82
CA LYS A 187 -14.14 0.65 2.84
C LYS A 187 -14.21 0.05 4.25
N LEU A 188 -13.86 0.80 5.30
CA LEU A 188 -13.95 0.34 6.68
C LEU A 188 -15.41 0.12 7.11
N GLU A 189 -16.32 1.02 6.75
CA GLU A 189 -17.74 0.89 7.08
C GLU A 189 -18.39 -0.34 6.41
N ALA A 190 -17.95 -0.67 5.19
CA ALA A 190 -18.42 -1.84 4.46
C ALA A 190 -18.02 -3.18 5.12
N LEU A 191 -17.00 -3.20 5.98
CA LEU A 191 -16.59 -4.38 6.74
C LEU A 191 -17.54 -4.59 7.93
N LYS A 192 -18.00 -5.83 8.12
CA LYS A 192 -19.06 -6.16 9.09
C LYS A 192 -18.55 -6.42 10.50
N THR A 193 -17.30 -6.86 10.66
CA THR A 193 -16.75 -7.26 11.96
C THR A 193 -15.70 -6.25 12.43
N PRO A 194 -15.61 -5.98 13.75
CA PRO A 194 -14.57 -5.12 14.32
C PRO A 194 -13.16 -5.66 14.05
N GLU A 195 -12.99 -6.99 14.06
CA GLU A 195 -11.74 -7.67 13.69
C GLU A 195 -11.28 -7.33 12.26
N ALA A 196 -12.18 -7.43 11.27
CA ALA A 196 -11.82 -7.12 9.88
C ALA A 196 -11.48 -5.63 9.71
N ARG A 197 -12.17 -4.74 10.42
CA ARG A 197 -11.88 -3.31 10.44
C ARG A 197 -10.53 -3.02 11.10
N ALA A 198 -10.21 -3.69 12.21
CA ALA A 198 -8.97 -3.53 12.94
C ALA A 198 -7.78 -4.01 12.10
N SER A 199 -7.89 -5.19 11.47
CA SER A 199 -6.85 -5.73 10.57
C SER A 199 -6.59 -4.78 9.39
N GLU A 200 -7.63 -4.25 8.76
CA GLU A 200 -7.44 -3.35 7.62
C GLU A 200 -6.91 -1.96 8.02
N MET A 201 -7.27 -1.49 9.22
CA MET A 201 -6.71 -0.28 9.82
C MET A 201 -5.22 -0.47 10.20
N GLU A 202 -4.86 -1.61 10.79
CA GLU A 202 -3.48 -1.97 11.13
C GLU A 202 -2.59 -1.94 9.90
N HIS A 203 -3.00 -2.60 8.82
CA HIS A 203 -2.23 -2.63 7.57
C HIS A 203 -2.05 -1.24 6.96
N ALA A 204 -3.10 -0.41 6.99
CA ALA A 204 -3.03 0.93 6.46
C ALA A 204 -2.10 1.84 7.30
N LEU A 205 -2.20 1.76 8.63
CA LEU A 205 -1.31 2.49 9.54
C LEU A 205 0.14 2.07 9.43
N ARG A 206 0.42 0.76 9.40
CA ARG A 206 1.78 0.21 9.25
C ARG A 206 2.45 0.75 7.98
N HIS A 207 1.68 0.85 6.90
CA HIS A 207 2.16 1.39 5.65
C HIS A 207 2.39 2.89 5.68
N GLU A 208 1.41 3.68 6.16
CA GLU A 208 1.55 5.13 6.25
C GLU A 208 2.76 5.52 7.11
N ILE A 209 2.92 4.86 8.26
CA ILE A 209 4.06 5.05 9.15
C ILE A 209 5.37 4.69 8.45
N HIS A 210 5.41 3.61 7.67
CA HIS A 210 6.61 3.21 6.93
C HIS A 210 6.97 4.21 5.82
N VAL A 211 5.99 4.70 5.06
CA VAL A 211 6.20 5.65 3.97
C VAL A 211 6.69 6.99 4.50
N ARG A 212 6.13 7.47 5.62
CA ARG A 212 6.50 8.77 6.21
C ARG A 212 7.61 8.68 7.25
N LEU A 213 8.18 7.51 7.49
CA LEU A 213 9.24 7.31 8.49
C LEU A 213 10.43 8.25 8.27
N GLU A 214 10.77 8.51 7.00
CA GLU A 214 11.88 9.40 6.65
C GLU A 214 11.55 10.88 6.84
N GLU A 215 10.27 11.25 6.89
CA GLU A 215 9.83 12.63 7.09
C GLU A 215 10.07 13.07 8.54
N THR A 216 9.61 12.30 9.52
CA THR A 216 9.89 12.54 10.95
C THR A 216 10.20 11.23 11.67
N PRO A 217 11.47 10.76 11.64
CA PRO A 217 11.83 9.44 12.17
C PRO A 217 11.39 9.20 13.61
N ALA A 218 11.58 10.18 14.50
CA ALA A 218 11.22 10.04 15.91
C ALA A 218 9.70 9.94 16.17
N PHE A 219 8.89 10.70 15.42
CA PHE A 219 7.44 10.69 15.54
C PHE A 219 6.83 9.40 14.97
N TYR A 220 7.24 9.01 13.76
CA TYR A 220 6.73 7.78 13.16
C TYR A 220 7.29 6.52 13.84
N THR A 221 8.47 6.59 14.48
CA THR A 221 8.96 5.49 15.33
C THR A 221 8.10 5.34 16.59
N SER A 222 7.71 6.43 17.25
CA SER A 222 6.81 6.34 18.42
C SER A 222 5.42 5.83 18.05
N LEU A 223 4.88 6.25 16.90
CA LEU A 223 3.64 5.71 16.35
C LEU A 223 3.77 4.21 16.02
N ARG A 224 4.90 3.78 15.45
CA ARG A 224 5.17 2.36 15.15
C ARG A 224 5.20 1.52 16.42
N GLU A 225 5.90 1.97 17.46
CA GLU A 225 5.98 1.26 18.74
C GLU A 225 4.60 1.11 19.39
N ARG A 226 3.77 2.16 19.34
CA ARG A 226 2.39 2.12 19.85
C ARG A 226 1.50 1.20 19.01
N LEU A 227 1.65 1.19 17.69
CA LEU A 227 0.98 0.22 16.82
C LEU A 227 1.32 -1.22 17.21
N GLU A 228 2.62 -1.52 17.37
CA GLU A 228 3.08 -2.85 17.79
C GLU A 228 2.58 -3.22 19.20
N GLN A 229 2.50 -2.26 20.12
CA GLN A 229 1.95 -2.48 21.45
C GLN A 229 0.47 -2.86 21.40
N ILE A 230 -0.34 -2.16 20.58
CA ILE A 230 -1.76 -2.48 20.38
C ILE A 230 -1.93 -3.89 19.79
N ILE A 231 -1.10 -4.26 18.80
CA ILE A 231 -1.10 -5.59 18.20
C ILE A 231 -0.73 -6.66 19.24
N ALA A 232 0.29 -6.40 20.06
CA ALA A 232 0.75 -7.32 21.10
C ALA A 232 -0.31 -7.52 22.18
N ASP A 233 -0.95 -6.44 22.65
CA ASP A 233 -2.01 -6.51 23.66
C ASP A 233 -3.24 -7.26 23.13
N ARG A 234 -3.56 -7.15 21.83
CA ARG A 234 -4.60 -7.98 21.21
C ARG A 234 -4.20 -9.45 21.17
N LYS A 235 -2.98 -9.77 20.72
CA LYS A 235 -2.46 -11.15 20.66
C LYS A 235 -2.46 -11.83 22.03
N LEU A 236 -2.16 -11.07 23.09
CA LEU A 236 -2.23 -11.52 24.48
C LEU A 236 -3.65 -11.50 25.06
N GLN A 237 -4.67 -11.20 24.26
CA GLN A 237 -6.08 -11.08 24.67
C GLN A 237 -6.33 -10.10 25.83
N ARG A 238 -5.44 -9.11 26.00
CA ARG A 238 -5.62 -8.03 27.00
C ARG A 238 -6.67 -7.01 26.56
N ILE A 239 -6.88 -6.91 25.25
CA ILE A 239 -7.92 -6.08 24.62
C ILE A 239 -8.75 -6.92 23.64
N ASP A 240 -10.00 -6.52 23.41
CA ASP A 240 -10.89 -7.11 22.41
C ASP A 240 -10.80 -6.37 21.06
N ASP A 241 -11.47 -6.89 20.03
CA ASP A 241 -11.42 -6.30 18.67
C ASP A 241 -12.02 -4.89 18.61
N ALA A 242 -13.02 -4.61 19.45
CA ALA A 242 -13.66 -3.30 19.53
C ALA A 242 -12.68 -2.27 20.11
N ARG A 243 -12.00 -2.62 21.21
CA ARG A 243 -10.99 -1.78 21.83
C ARG A 243 -9.75 -1.62 20.96
N GLN A 244 -9.33 -2.67 20.25
CA GLN A 244 -8.24 -2.58 19.28
C GLN A 244 -8.57 -1.56 18.17
N LEU A 245 -9.77 -1.64 17.59
CA LEU A 245 -10.20 -0.70 16.55
C LEU A 245 -10.23 0.75 17.06
N GLU A 246 -10.72 0.98 18.28
CA GLU A 246 -10.75 2.31 18.91
C GLU A 246 -9.33 2.89 19.08
N LEU A 247 -8.39 2.09 19.59
CA LEU A 247 -6.99 2.50 19.77
C LEU A 247 -6.33 2.80 18.42
N LEU A 248 -6.58 1.99 17.38
CA LEU A 248 -6.07 2.23 16.03
C LEU A 248 -6.69 3.49 15.39
N GLN A 249 -7.95 3.80 15.66
CA GLN A 249 -8.57 5.07 15.24
C GLN A 249 -7.91 6.29 15.89
N GLY A 250 -7.58 6.19 17.19
CA GLY A 250 -6.77 7.20 17.88
C GLY A 250 -5.41 7.38 17.21
N LEU A 251 -4.71 6.29 16.93
CA LEU A 251 -3.41 6.31 16.25
C LEU A 251 -3.49 6.95 14.84
N ARG A 252 -4.58 6.68 14.10
CA ARG A 252 -4.85 7.32 12.80
C ARG A 252 -5.06 8.83 12.93
N ALA A 253 -5.75 9.28 13.97
CA ALA A 253 -5.95 10.70 14.20
C ALA A 253 -4.62 11.40 14.53
N GLU A 254 -3.79 10.79 15.36
CA GLU A 254 -2.45 11.29 15.68
C GLU A 254 -1.55 11.35 14.45
N ALA A 255 -1.54 10.30 13.63
CA ALA A 255 -0.79 10.27 12.37
C ALA A 255 -1.25 11.33 11.36
N ARG A 256 -2.51 11.79 11.45
CA ARG A 256 -3.06 12.85 10.61
C ARG A 256 -2.65 14.25 11.08
N ASP A 257 -2.38 14.41 12.37
CA ASP A 257 -2.21 15.70 13.04
C ASP A 257 -0.79 15.92 13.58
N GLU A 258 0.23 15.61 12.77
CA GLU A 258 1.63 15.94 13.09
C GLU A 258 1.81 17.45 13.32
N GLN A 259 1.11 18.27 12.52
CA GLN A 259 1.13 19.73 12.68
C GLN A 259 0.49 20.19 13.99
N GLY A 260 -0.64 19.62 14.41
CA GLY A 260 -1.24 19.92 15.69
C GLY A 260 -0.39 19.43 16.86
N ALA A 261 0.31 18.30 16.72
CA ALA A 261 1.29 17.83 17.71
C ALA A 261 2.44 18.83 17.88
N ALA A 262 3.00 19.35 16.79
CA ALA A 262 4.05 20.38 16.82
C ALA A 262 3.54 21.70 17.44
N GLN A 263 2.34 22.14 17.06
CA GLN A 263 1.73 23.38 17.58
C GLN A 263 1.42 23.30 19.08
N LYS A 264 0.95 22.15 19.59
CA LYS A 264 0.67 21.96 21.02
C LYS A 264 1.89 22.20 21.91
N ILE A 265 3.09 22.00 21.37
CA ILE A 265 4.34 22.21 22.10
C ILE A 265 5.08 23.48 21.67
N GLY A 266 4.45 24.33 20.84
CA GLY A 266 5.00 25.62 20.42
C GLY A 266 6.11 25.54 19.37
N LEU A 267 6.25 24.42 18.66
CA LEU A 267 7.27 24.23 17.62
C LEU A 267 6.66 24.26 16.21
N SER A 268 7.48 24.65 15.24
CA SER A 268 7.17 24.41 13.83
C SER A 268 7.25 22.90 13.54
N GLU A 269 6.69 22.46 12.40
CA GLU A 269 6.74 21.05 11.97
C GLU A 269 8.19 20.54 11.83
N PHE A 270 9.09 21.39 11.33
CA PHE A 270 10.50 21.02 11.15
C PHE A 270 11.30 21.09 12.46
N ALA A 271 11.06 22.08 13.31
CA ALA A 271 11.65 22.16 14.64
C ALA A 271 11.19 20.98 15.52
N PHE A 272 9.94 20.54 15.38
CA PHE A 272 9.44 19.34 16.06
C PHE A 272 10.19 18.08 15.64
N ALA A 273 10.46 17.93 14.35
CA ALA A 273 11.24 16.81 13.84
C ALA A 273 12.70 16.85 14.32
N ILE A 274 13.31 18.04 14.41
CA ILE A 274 14.65 18.22 15.02
C ILE A 274 14.60 17.88 16.50
N TYR A 275 13.58 18.33 17.23
CA TYR A 275 13.40 18.02 18.65
C TYR A 275 13.37 16.52 18.90
N GLY A 276 12.67 15.74 18.06
CA GLY A 276 12.69 14.29 18.12
C GLY A 276 14.09 13.66 17.92
N VAL A 277 14.95 14.27 17.11
CA VAL A 277 16.35 13.83 16.95
C VAL A 277 17.17 14.12 18.22
N LEU A 278 16.88 15.23 18.91
CA LEU A 278 17.56 15.64 20.15
C LEU A 278 17.13 14.82 21.37
N GLU A 279 15.88 14.35 21.40
CA GLU A 279 15.35 13.49 22.47
C GLU A 279 15.98 12.10 22.53
N GLU A 280 16.63 11.65 21.44
CA GLU A 280 17.25 10.32 21.33
C GLU A 280 16.27 9.16 21.63
N GLY A 281 14.97 9.34 21.35
CA GLY A 281 13.93 8.35 21.65
C GLY A 281 12.56 8.66 21.02
N PRO A 282 11.57 7.75 21.17
CA PRO A 282 10.22 7.98 20.70
C PRO A 282 9.62 9.22 21.39
N LEU A 283 9.03 10.11 20.61
CA LEU A 283 8.43 11.33 21.15
C LEU A 283 7.24 10.98 22.05
N PRO A 284 7.12 11.64 23.22
CA PRO A 284 5.96 11.48 24.09
C PRO A 284 4.65 11.88 23.37
N GLN A 285 3.52 11.35 23.84
CA GLN A 285 2.22 11.61 23.22
C GLN A 285 1.84 13.09 23.28
N ALA A 286 1.42 13.65 22.15
CA ALA A 286 1.01 15.05 22.10
C ALA A 286 -0.37 15.27 22.77
N GLY A 287 -0.37 15.53 24.09
CA GLY A 287 -1.57 15.88 24.86
C GLY A 287 -1.87 15.00 26.08
N GLU A 288 -0.98 14.09 26.48
CA GLU A 288 -1.09 13.45 27.80
C GLU A 288 -0.72 14.46 28.91
N PRO A 289 -1.54 14.57 29.98
CA PRO A 289 -1.43 15.65 30.98
C PRO A 289 -0.17 15.60 31.86
N ASP A 290 0.58 14.50 31.87
CA ASP A 290 1.75 14.29 32.76
C ASP A 290 3.10 14.27 32.03
N ILE A 291 3.15 14.58 30.72
CA ILE A 291 4.40 14.62 29.98
C ILE A 291 5.10 15.96 30.18
N VAL A 292 6.24 15.92 30.86
CA VAL A 292 7.19 17.04 30.93
C VAL A 292 8.08 17.00 29.70
N TYR A 293 7.92 17.96 28.79
CA TYR A 293 8.83 18.14 27.67
C TYR A 293 10.10 18.87 28.12
N ASP A 294 11.24 18.57 27.50
CA ASP A 294 12.49 19.28 27.76
C ASP A 294 12.49 20.62 27.01
N GLU A 295 12.15 21.69 27.73
CA GLU A 295 12.13 23.05 27.19
C GLU A 295 13.50 23.49 26.62
N SER A 296 14.61 23.01 27.19
CA SER A 296 15.94 23.35 26.68
C SER A 296 16.20 22.73 25.30
N ARG A 297 15.71 21.51 25.07
CA ARG A 297 15.80 20.83 23.78
C ARG A 297 14.81 21.40 22.76
N LYS A 298 13.64 21.87 23.18
CA LYS A 298 12.71 22.60 22.31
C LYS A 298 13.35 23.88 21.79
N GLU A 299 13.91 24.68 22.68
CA GLU A 299 14.58 25.93 22.32
C GLU A 299 15.78 25.66 21.40
N LEU A 300 16.58 24.63 21.70
CA LEU A 300 17.68 24.19 20.85
C LEU A 300 17.20 23.77 19.44
N ALA A 301 16.07 23.06 19.34
CA ALA A 301 15.52 22.65 18.06
C ALA A 301 15.10 23.85 17.19
N SER A 302 14.46 24.85 17.79
CA SER A 302 14.12 26.12 17.13
C SER A 302 15.36 26.89 16.68
N ILE A 303 16.37 27.02 17.56
CA ILE A 303 17.63 27.68 17.25
C ILE A 303 18.36 26.98 16.11
N ILE A 304 18.36 25.64 16.08
CA ILE A 304 18.99 24.88 14.99
C ILE A 304 18.24 25.12 13.68
N GLN A 305 16.90 25.07 13.69
CA GLN A 305 16.10 25.38 12.51
C GLN A 305 16.46 26.77 11.94
N GLU A 306 16.38 27.82 12.77
CA GLU A 306 16.66 29.19 12.34
C GLU A 306 18.07 29.33 11.75
N ALA A 307 19.02 28.56 12.29
CA ALA A 307 20.42 28.58 11.84
C ALA A 307 20.67 27.83 10.52
N ILE A 308 19.72 27.01 10.04
CA ILE A 308 19.84 26.27 8.78
C ILE A 308 18.82 26.70 7.72
N ASP A 309 17.78 27.44 8.11
CA ASP A 309 16.78 28.01 7.19
C ASP A 309 17.45 28.70 5.98
N PRO A 310 18.45 29.61 6.14
CA PRO A 310 19.10 30.26 5.01
C PRO A 310 19.82 29.31 4.06
N SER A 311 20.37 28.20 4.57
CA SER A 311 21.04 27.18 3.75
C SER A 311 20.04 26.34 2.97
N THR A 312 18.86 26.07 3.54
CA THR A 312 17.80 25.27 2.90
C THR A 312 16.96 26.06 1.89
N ASP A 313 17.00 27.40 1.94
CA ASP A 313 16.33 28.27 0.96
C ASP A 313 17.07 28.34 -0.39
N ILE A 314 18.32 27.87 -0.44
CA ILE A 314 19.13 27.83 -1.66
C ILE A 314 18.64 26.68 -2.56
N ILE A 315 18.36 26.96 -3.84
CA ILE A 315 18.00 25.94 -4.84
C ILE A 315 19.13 24.91 -4.96
N ASP A 316 18.78 23.61 -4.99
CA ASP A 316 19.72 22.50 -5.07
C ASP A 316 20.76 22.45 -3.92
N TRP A 317 20.47 23.05 -2.74
CA TRP A 317 21.38 22.99 -1.59
C TRP A 317 21.78 21.54 -1.23
N ALA A 318 20.90 20.57 -1.49
CA ALA A 318 21.11 19.15 -1.23
C ALA A 318 22.20 18.50 -2.13
N THR A 319 22.64 19.17 -3.20
CA THR A 319 23.77 18.71 -4.05
C THR A 319 25.02 19.57 -3.90
N LYS A 320 24.87 20.79 -3.36
CA LYS A 320 25.96 21.75 -3.12
C LYS A 320 26.77 21.41 -1.87
N GLU A 321 28.00 20.91 -2.04
CA GLU A 321 28.84 20.45 -0.93
C GLU A 321 29.27 21.57 0.03
N ASP A 322 29.49 22.77 -0.50
CA ASP A 322 29.83 23.97 0.27
C ASP A 322 28.70 24.36 1.22
N VAL A 323 27.46 24.40 0.72
CA VAL A 323 26.25 24.69 1.51
C VAL A 323 26.02 23.60 2.57
N GLN A 324 26.18 22.32 2.21
CA GLN A 324 26.06 21.22 3.17
C GLN A 324 27.16 21.24 4.24
N ARG A 325 28.37 21.67 3.89
CA ARG A 325 29.47 21.82 4.84
C ARG A 325 29.18 22.95 5.82
N GLU A 326 28.71 24.11 5.35
CA GLU A 326 28.33 25.24 6.19
C GLU A 326 27.18 24.88 7.13
N MET A 327 26.15 24.23 6.61
CA MET A 327 25.00 23.76 7.38
C MET A 327 25.42 22.79 8.51
N ARG A 328 26.29 21.80 8.20
CA ARG A 328 26.87 20.90 9.22
C ARG A 328 27.65 21.66 10.28
N GLN A 329 28.44 22.67 9.90
CA GLN A 329 29.18 23.49 10.85
C GLN A 329 28.26 24.30 11.76
N SER A 330 27.20 24.89 11.20
CA SER A 330 26.17 25.64 11.92
C SER A 330 25.48 24.76 12.97
N ILE A 331 25.02 23.57 12.57
CA ILE A 331 24.39 22.59 13.47
C ILE A 331 25.35 22.19 14.59
N LYS A 332 26.59 21.78 14.27
CA LYS A 332 27.60 21.39 15.26
C LYS A 332 27.90 22.51 16.25
N LYS A 333 27.96 23.77 15.79
CA LYS A 333 28.21 24.93 16.64
C LYS A 333 27.10 25.11 17.67
N ARG A 334 25.82 24.96 17.27
CA ARG A 334 24.67 25.06 18.18
C ARG A 334 24.61 23.90 19.17
N LEU A 335 24.80 22.66 18.70
CA LEU A 335 24.84 21.47 19.57
C LEU A 335 25.95 21.54 20.63
N ARG A 336 27.15 22.02 20.26
CA ARG A 336 28.27 22.21 21.21
C ARG A 336 28.01 23.33 22.20
N ALA A 337 27.44 24.45 21.75
CA ALA A 337 27.09 25.57 22.62
C ALA A 337 26.08 25.17 23.70
N ALA A 338 25.12 24.31 23.34
CA ALA A 338 24.14 23.75 24.26
C ALA A 338 24.64 22.58 25.11
N ARG A 339 25.92 22.19 24.98
CA ARG A 339 26.52 21.04 25.68
C ARG A 339 25.71 19.73 25.49
N PHE A 340 25.17 19.53 24.28
CA PHE A 340 24.26 18.42 23.96
C PHE A 340 24.82 17.03 24.28
N GLY A 341 26.13 16.84 24.15
CA GLY A 341 26.77 15.56 24.44
C GLY A 341 28.24 15.55 24.06
N ASP A 342 28.80 14.35 24.06
CA ASP A 342 30.16 14.11 23.59
C ASP A 342 30.29 14.34 22.07
N PRO A 343 31.53 14.43 21.54
CA PRO A 343 31.73 14.65 20.11
C PRO A 343 31.02 13.63 19.22
N ALA A 344 30.93 12.36 19.65
CA ALA A 344 30.25 11.32 18.91
C ALA A 344 28.73 11.57 18.78
N LYS A 345 28.05 11.95 19.88
CA LYS A 345 26.63 12.32 19.85
C LYS A 345 26.36 13.54 18.99
N VAL A 346 27.24 14.54 19.05
CA VAL A 346 27.10 15.74 18.20
C VAL A 346 27.21 15.39 16.72
N GLU A 347 28.14 14.52 16.33
CA GLU A 347 28.27 14.04 14.95
C GLU A 347 27.02 13.25 14.51
N ALA A 348 26.54 12.32 15.34
CA ALA A 348 25.36 11.52 15.04
C ALA A 348 24.08 12.37 14.91
N ALA A 349 23.86 13.31 15.83
CA ALA A 349 22.72 14.23 15.77
C ALA A 349 22.82 15.15 14.55
N THR A 350 24.01 15.64 14.22
CA THR A 350 24.22 16.46 13.01
C THR A 350 23.87 15.67 11.75
N ALA A 351 24.32 14.41 11.63
CA ALA A 351 24.00 13.58 10.48
C ALA A 351 22.48 13.37 10.33
N ARG A 352 21.80 13.02 11.42
CA ARG A 352 20.33 12.84 11.42
C ARG A 352 19.56 14.11 11.05
N ILE A 353 19.99 15.28 11.55
CA ILE A 353 19.37 16.58 11.20
C ILE A 353 19.60 16.92 9.73
N MET A 354 20.77 16.59 9.17
CA MET A 354 21.05 16.79 7.74
C MET A 354 20.17 15.89 6.86
N ASP A 355 19.98 14.63 7.24
CA ASP A 355 19.10 13.71 6.50
C ASP A 355 17.64 14.14 6.59
N LEU A 356 17.19 14.60 7.77
CA LEU A 356 15.87 15.20 7.97
C LEU A 356 15.64 16.42 7.06
N ALA A 357 16.62 17.32 6.97
CA ALA A 357 16.55 18.49 6.10
C ALA A 357 16.43 18.06 4.62
N ARG A 358 17.17 17.05 4.18
CA ARG A 358 17.09 16.51 2.81
C ARG A 358 15.73 15.87 2.51
N ALA A 359 15.11 15.18 3.47
CA ALA A 359 13.80 14.58 3.28
C ALA A 359 12.69 15.64 3.12
N ARG A 360 12.74 16.71 3.93
CA ARG A 360 11.64 17.71 4.02
C ARG A 360 11.80 18.95 3.17
N ARG A 361 13.04 19.35 2.85
CA ARG A 361 13.34 20.66 2.23
C ARG A 361 14.15 20.57 0.95
N LYS A 362 14.17 19.41 0.30
CA LYS A 362 14.76 19.28 -1.03
C LYS A 362 13.87 20.03 -2.03
N ARG A 363 14.35 21.19 -2.46
CA ARG A 363 13.74 22.06 -3.47
C ARG A 363 14.57 22.10 -4.73
#